data_AF-A0A060VTY6-F1
#
_entry.id   AF-A0A060VTY6-F1
#
_cell.length_a   1.000
_cell.length_b   1.000
_cell.length_c   1.000
_cell.angle_alpha   90.00
_cell.angle_beta   90.00
_cell.angle_gamma   90.00
#
_symmetry.space_group_name_H-M   'P 1'
#
loop_
_entity.id
_entity.type
_entity.pdbx_description
1 polymer ?
#
loop_
_entity_poly.entity_id
_entity_poly.type
_entity_poly.pdbx_seq_one_letter_code
_entity_poly.pdbx_strand_id
1 'polypeptide(L)'
;MALFANHNSVYVALHIPLIHYLFSFFDFTSPVAGIGASAGSASGLIPSYDVLYYTGVRAYFSEEWEKAAELLEKSMTTREALFRTRQQCHEECLPAGHDRLPKLDTEKGNVWDLWAVDWVQRRAECVRFCLGRAVTPAGQLPVSADIEYEFSTRNPYHFLQVVYWNLGKVQKAASAAHTFFVANPSHLEMRNNIEKYRRMEGVTEDAFQDREMETEKHWVIFLKRVGGGGLCVSEKLSNTVNARLDA
;
A
#
# COMPACT_ATOMS: atom_id res chain seq x y z
N MET A 1 54.44 14.46 -48.03
CA MET A 1 55.38 13.41 -47.58
C MET A 1 54.61 12.35 -46.82
N ALA A 2 55.13 11.14 -46.65
CA ALA A 2 54.38 10.01 -46.08
C ALA A 2 55.23 9.17 -45.09
N LEU A 3 54.56 8.70 -44.03
CA LEU A 3 54.88 7.57 -43.14
C LEU A 3 53.49 7.02 -42.73
N PHE A 4 53.05 5.76 -42.94
CA PHE A 4 53.61 4.42 -42.65
C PHE A 4 53.98 4.22 -41.16
N ALA A 5 53.63 3.15 -40.44
CA ALA A 5 52.66 2.04 -40.53
C ALA A 5 52.55 1.40 -39.10
N ASN A 6 51.66 0.49 -38.66
CA ASN A 6 50.66 -0.46 -39.20
C ASN A 6 49.37 -0.38 -38.33
N HIS A 7 48.18 -0.97 -38.56
CA HIS A 7 47.68 -2.20 -39.22
C HIS A 7 47.70 -3.50 -38.36
N ASN A 8 46.53 -3.90 -37.82
CA ASN A 8 45.94 -5.26 -37.93
C ASN A 8 44.69 -5.44 -37.03
N SER A 9 43.49 -5.36 -37.63
CA SER A 9 42.28 -5.99 -37.08
C SER A 9 42.11 -7.38 -37.70
N VAL A 10 41.85 -8.41 -36.89
CA VAL A 10 41.59 -9.77 -37.39
C VAL A 10 40.09 -10.05 -37.37
N TYR A 11 39.53 -10.27 -38.55
CA TYR A 11 38.16 -10.74 -38.75
C TYR A 11 38.15 -12.27 -38.63
N VAL A 12 37.20 -12.85 -37.87
CA VAL A 12 37.00 -14.31 -37.83
C VAL A 12 35.54 -14.61 -38.16
N ALA A 13 35.33 -15.44 -39.16
CA ALA A 13 34.02 -15.71 -39.74
C ALA A 13 33.30 -16.91 -39.10
N LEU A 14 31.98 -16.93 -39.30
CA LEU A 14 31.04 -17.97 -38.90
C LEU A 14 31.39 -19.34 -39.51
N HIS A 15 31.37 -20.42 -38.72
CA HIS A 15 31.14 -21.78 -39.23
C HIS A 15 30.39 -22.66 -38.21
N ILE A 16 29.34 -23.33 -38.71
CA ILE A 16 28.54 -24.34 -38.00
C ILE A 16 28.80 -25.70 -38.66
N PRO A 17 29.00 -26.77 -37.88
CA PRO A 17 28.73 -28.14 -38.34
C PRO A 17 27.61 -28.81 -37.53
N LEU A 18 26.71 -29.53 -38.20
CA LEU A 18 25.77 -30.43 -37.53
C LEU A 18 26.50 -31.72 -37.13
N ILE A 19 26.24 -32.20 -35.91
CA ILE A 19 26.28 -33.64 -35.60
C ILE A 19 24.96 -33.99 -34.89
N HIS A 20 24.30 -35.03 -35.38
CA HIS A 20 23.01 -35.51 -34.88
C HIS A 20 23.04 -37.05 -34.89
N TYR A 21 22.26 -37.68 -34.01
CA TYR A 21 22.19 -39.13 -33.81
C TYR A 21 23.50 -39.83 -33.40
N LEU A 22 23.61 -40.20 -32.13
CA LEU A 22 23.31 -41.57 -31.67
C LEU A 22 23.66 -41.72 -30.18
N PHE A 23 22.67 -41.53 -29.28
CA PHE A 23 22.64 -42.28 -28.01
C PHE A 23 21.20 -42.46 -27.54
N SER A 24 20.91 -43.65 -27.03
CA SER A 24 19.54 -44.15 -26.83
C SER A 24 18.90 -43.70 -25.53
N PHE A 25 17.57 -43.62 -25.55
CA PHE A 25 16.63 -43.79 -24.44
C PHE A 25 17.22 -44.12 -23.07
N PHE A 26 17.09 -43.17 -22.15
CA PHE A 26 17.06 -43.41 -20.70
C PHE A 26 15.85 -42.67 -20.13
N ASP A 27 14.69 -43.33 -20.13
CA ASP A 27 13.46 -42.84 -19.54
C ASP A 27 13.55 -42.86 -18.01
N PHE A 28 14.23 -41.86 -17.44
CA PHE A 28 14.36 -41.73 -15.99
C PHE A 28 13.09 -41.10 -15.39
N THR A 29 12.07 -41.94 -15.17
CA THR A 29 10.81 -41.55 -14.54
C THR A 29 10.98 -41.24 -13.05
N SER A 30 11.56 -40.09 -12.73
CA SER A 30 11.58 -39.55 -11.37
C SER A 30 10.14 -39.29 -10.91
N PRO A 31 9.68 -39.85 -9.78
CA PRO A 31 8.44 -39.40 -9.18
C PRO A 31 8.65 -37.98 -8.65
N VAL A 32 8.03 -37.00 -9.30
CA VAL A 32 7.88 -35.67 -8.70
C VAL A 32 6.94 -35.84 -7.51
N ALA A 33 7.55 -36.08 -6.35
CA ALA A 33 6.86 -35.98 -5.07
C ALA A 33 6.32 -34.57 -4.99
N GLY A 34 5.00 -34.43 -5.18
CA GLY A 34 4.31 -33.15 -5.09
C GLY A 34 4.39 -32.65 -3.68
N ILE A 35 5.46 -31.89 -3.36
CA ILE A 35 5.52 -31.03 -2.19
C ILE A 35 4.48 -29.95 -2.45
N GLY A 36 3.23 -30.28 -2.10
CA GLY A 36 2.16 -29.34 -1.88
C GLY A 36 2.56 -28.47 -0.69
N ALA A 37 3.47 -27.54 -0.95
CA ALA A 37 3.77 -26.42 -0.09
C ALA A 37 2.51 -25.56 -0.07
N SER A 38 1.53 -25.98 0.73
CA SER A 38 0.55 -25.07 1.27
C SER A 38 1.36 -23.97 1.94
N ALA A 39 1.30 -22.78 1.34
CA ALA A 39 1.82 -21.56 1.94
C ALA A 39 0.89 -21.20 3.10
N GLY A 40 0.92 -22.04 4.14
CA GLY A 40 0.21 -21.81 5.39
C GLY A 40 0.65 -20.46 5.89
N SER A 41 -0.32 -19.56 6.08
CA SER A 41 -0.09 -18.15 6.39
C SER A 41 0.39 -17.97 7.84
N ALA A 42 1.52 -18.59 8.18
CA ALA A 42 2.14 -18.68 9.49
C ALA A 42 2.92 -17.39 9.84
N SER A 43 2.36 -16.25 9.48
CA SER A 43 2.79 -14.92 9.89
C SER A 43 1.54 -14.12 10.20
N GLY A 44 1.26 -13.91 11.48
CA GLY A 44 0.22 -12.98 11.95
C GLY A 44 0.58 -11.50 11.74
N LEU A 45 1.39 -11.22 10.72
CA LEU A 45 1.87 -9.90 10.34
C LEU A 45 1.00 -9.39 9.20
N ILE A 46 0.63 -8.12 9.26
CA ILE A 46 -0.23 -7.49 8.25
C ILE A 46 0.56 -7.38 6.92
N PRO A 47 0.04 -7.93 5.80
CA PRO A 47 0.69 -7.85 4.49
C PRO A 47 0.61 -6.44 3.91
N SER A 48 1.26 -6.21 2.77
CA SER A 48 1.04 -4.97 2.00
C SER A 48 -0.28 -5.04 1.22
N TYR A 49 -1.03 -3.94 1.20
CA TYR A 49 -2.39 -3.89 0.64
C TYR A 49 -2.42 -3.64 -0.88
N ASP A 50 -1.39 -3.01 -1.42
CA ASP A 50 -1.17 -2.75 -2.85
C ASP A 50 -1.07 -4.05 -3.66
N VAL A 51 -0.28 -5.02 -3.20
CA VAL A 51 -0.14 -6.35 -3.84
C VAL A 51 -1.49 -7.09 -3.88
N LEU A 52 -2.29 -6.99 -2.81
CA LEU A 52 -3.64 -7.56 -2.75
C LEU A 52 -4.58 -6.88 -3.76
N TYR A 53 -4.55 -5.54 -3.82
CA TYR A 53 -5.34 -4.77 -4.79
C TYR A 53 -4.96 -5.10 -6.24
N TYR A 54 -3.68 -5.01 -6.62
CA TYR A 54 -3.22 -5.34 -7.97
C TYR A 54 -3.55 -6.79 -8.38
N THR A 55 -3.49 -7.74 -7.43
CA THR A 55 -3.86 -9.14 -7.72
C THR A 55 -5.38 -9.30 -7.85
N GLY A 56 -6.18 -8.58 -7.06
CA GLY A 56 -7.64 -8.55 -7.18
C GLY A 56 -8.14 -7.90 -8.47
N VAL A 57 -7.52 -6.79 -8.89
CA VAL A 57 -7.78 -6.15 -10.19
C VAL A 57 -7.37 -7.05 -11.35
N ARG A 58 -6.26 -7.79 -11.23
CA ARG A 58 -5.90 -8.82 -12.24
C ARG A 58 -6.92 -9.96 -12.29
N ALA A 59 -7.39 -10.45 -11.14
CA ALA A 59 -8.42 -11.48 -11.08
C ALA A 59 -9.75 -10.99 -11.70
N TYR A 60 -10.11 -9.72 -11.50
CA TYR A 60 -11.26 -9.07 -12.16
C TYR A 60 -11.14 -9.09 -13.70
N PHE A 61 -10.00 -8.65 -14.25
CA PHE A 61 -9.74 -8.74 -15.70
C PHE A 61 -9.52 -10.17 -16.23
N SER A 62 -9.45 -11.17 -15.35
CA SER A 62 -9.37 -12.60 -15.68
C SER A 62 -10.72 -13.32 -15.49
N GLU A 63 -11.79 -12.58 -15.19
CA GLU A 63 -13.14 -13.08 -14.88
C GLU A 63 -13.21 -14.05 -13.67
N GLU A 64 -12.18 -14.06 -12.81
CA GLU A 64 -12.12 -14.86 -11.59
C GLU A 64 -12.91 -14.18 -10.45
N TRP A 65 -14.24 -14.04 -10.60
CA TRP A 65 -15.08 -13.14 -9.78
C TRP A 65 -14.97 -13.39 -8.26
N GLU A 66 -15.00 -14.64 -7.78
CA GLU A 66 -14.88 -14.97 -6.36
C GLU A 66 -13.54 -14.51 -5.77
N LYS A 67 -12.46 -14.74 -6.52
CA LYS A 67 -11.07 -14.39 -6.16
C LYS A 67 -10.84 -12.88 -6.22
N ALA A 68 -11.43 -12.21 -7.21
CA ALA A 68 -11.46 -10.75 -7.28
C ALA A 68 -12.18 -10.15 -6.06
N ALA A 69 -13.33 -10.71 -5.68
CA ALA A 69 -14.05 -10.27 -4.48
C ALA A 69 -13.22 -10.45 -3.21
N GLU A 70 -12.63 -11.63 -2.98
CA GLU A 70 -11.79 -11.87 -1.79
C GLU A 70 -10.62 -10.87 -1.75
N LEU A 71 -9.84 -10.76 -2.83
CA LEU A 71 -8.63 -9.95 -2.85
C LEU A 71 -8.91 -8.44 -2.73
N LEU A 72 -10.01 -7.94 -3.29
CA LEU A 72 -10.42 -6.55 -3.15
C LEU A 72 -10.95 -6.24 -1.74
N GLU A 73 -11.79 -7.10 -1.14
CA GLU A 73 -12.21 -6.89 0.27
C GLU A 73 -11.04 -7.05 1.25
N LYS A 74 -10.10 -7.95 0.96
CA LYS A 74 -8.86 -8.16 1.74
C LYS A 74 -7.90 -7.00 1.60
N SER A 75 -7.81 -6.32 0.45
CA SER A 75 -6.94 -5.14 0.30
C SER A 75 -7.46 -3.94 1.10
N MET A 76 -8.77 -3.67 1.07
CA MET A 76 -9.40 -2.61 1.87
C MET A 76 -9.25 -2.87 3.38
N THR A 77 -9.57 -4.07 3.86
CA THR A 77 -9.43 -4.43 5.29
C THR A 77 -7.96 -4.44 5.74
N THR A 78 -7.02 -4.80 4.86
CA THR A 78 -5.57 -4.69 5.12
C THR A 78 -5.13 -3.22 5.22
N ARG A 79 -5.62 -2.33 4.34
CA ARG A 79 -5.35 -0.88 4.40
C ARG A 79 -5.81 -0.28 5.74
N GLU A 80 -7.02 -0.61 6.19
CA GLU A 80 -7.51 -0.18 7.50
C GLU A 80 -6.64 -0.70 8.65
N ALA A 81 -6.30 -2.00 8.64
CA ALA A 81 -5.48 -2.63 9.68
C ALA A 81 -4.08 -1.98 9.77
N LEU A 82 -3.38 -1.84 8.62
CA LEU A 82 -2.08 -1.17 8.54
C LEU A 82 -2.11 0.23 9.13
N PHE A 83 -3.17 1.00 8.84
CA PHE A 83 -3.30 2.36 9.35
C PHE A 83 -3.55 2.40 10.86
N ARG A 84 -4.47 1.58 11.38
CA ARG A 84 -4.73 1.49 12.82
C ARG A 84 -3.45 1.08 13.58
N THR A 85 -2.68 0.13 13.06
CA THR A 85 -1.37 -0.26 13.62
C THR A 85 -0.33 0.86 13.51
N ARG A 86 -0.25 1.58 12.38
CA ARG A 86 0.62 2.77 12.24
C ARG A 86 0.25 3.85 13.25
N GLN A 87 -1.04 4.15 13.42
CA GLN A 87 -1.53 5.10 14.43
C GLN A 87 -1.13 4.67 15.84
N GLN A 88 -1.45 3.44 16.23
CA GLN A 88 -1.12 2.89 17.53
C GLN A 88 0.38 2.98 17.82
N CYS A 89 1.24 2.59 16.87
CA CYS A 89 2.69 2.73 17.02
C CYS A 89 3.15 4.19 17.14
N HIS A 90 2.55 5.14 16.41
CA HIS A 90 2.87 6.56 16.55
C HIS A 90 2.43 7.17 17.89
N GLU A 91 1.36 6.63 18.49
CA GLU A 91 0.84 7.05 19.79
C GLU A 91 1.60 6.38 20.96
N GLU A 92 1.87 5.07 20.91
CA GLU A 92 2.69 4.35 21.91
C GLU A 92 4.13 4.90 21.95
N CYS A 93 4.68 5.31 20.81
CA CYS A 93 5.98 5.98 20.73
C CYS A 93 5.92 7.51 20.95
N LEU A 94 4.82 8.07 21.47
CA LEU A 94 4.77 9.48 21.86
C LEU A 94 5.88 9.91 22.81
N PRO A 95 6.15 9.22 23.95
CA PRO A 95 7.18 9.64 24.91
C PRO A 95 8.62 9.30 24.49
N ALA A 96 8.83 8.63 23.35
CA ALA A 96 10.17 8.24 22.91
C ALA A 96 11.07 9.47 22.68
N GLY A 97 12.22 9.49 23.35
CA GLY A 97 13.18 10.60 23.30
C GLY A 97 12.76 11.87 24.05
N HIS A 98 11.64 11.89 24.79
CA HIS A 98 11.23 13.07 25.58
C HIS A 98 12.28 13.48 26.62
N ASP A 99 13.19 12.58 27.01
CA ASP A 99 14.35 12.86 27.86
C ASP A 99 15.36 13.86 27.25
N ARG A 100 15.23 14.17 25.96
CA ARG A 100 16.07 15.15 25.24
C ARG A 100 15.48 16.54 25.16
N LEU A 101 14.16 16.70 25.28
CA LEU A 101 13.48 17.99 25.14
C LEU A 101 14.03 19.08 26.10
N PRO A 102 14.34 18.81 27.38
CA PRO A 102 14.94 19.82 28.27
C PRO A 102 16.32 20.33 27.82
N LYS A 103 17.04 19.58 26.97
CA LYS A 103 18.35 19.98 26.44
C LYS A 103 18.22 20.97 25.28
N LEU A 104 17.19 20.83 24.44
CA LEU A 104 16.88 21.80 23.38
C LEU A 104 16.59 23.20 23.94
N ASP A 105 15.96 23.28 25.11
CA ASP A 105 15.67 24.56 25.78
C ASP A 105 16.93 25.17 26.44
N THR A 106 17.93 24.35 26.78
CA THR A 106 19.09 24.73 27.60
C THR A 106 20.34 25.04 26.78
N GLU A 107 20.65 24.24 25.76
CA GLU A 107 21.87 24.38 24.95
C GLU A 107 21.61 25.24 23.69
N LYS A 108 22.38 26.33 23.54
CA LYS A 108 22.34 27.21 22.36
C LYS A 108 23.58 26.99 21.48
N GLY A 109 23.38 26.75 20.18
CA GLY A 109 24.45 26.57 19.18
C GLY A 109 24.49 25.17 18.58
N ASN A 110 25.61 24.82 17.95
CA ASN A 110 25.83 23.62 17.10
C ASN A 110 25.51 22.24 17.74
N VAL A 111 25.24 22.18 19.04
CA VAL A 111 24.80 20.96 19.75
C VAL A 111 23.27 20.80 19.80
N TRP A 112 22.51 21.87 19.59
CA TRP A 112 21.04 21.84 19.56
C TRP A 112 20.52 20.91 18.47
N ASP A 113 21.07 20.99 17.26
CA ASP A 113 20.73 20.13 16.13
C ASP A 113 20.97 18.64 16.44
N LEU A 114 22.05 18.32 17.16
CA LEU A 114 22.39 16.95 17.54
C LEU A 114 21.37 16.36 18.53
N TRP A 115 20.90 17.15 19.50
CA TRP A 115 19.83 16.71 20.42
C TRP A 115 18.47 16.60 19.72
N ALA A 116 18.18 17.47 18.75
CA ALA A 116 16.98 17.38 17.93
C ALA A 116 16.99 16.11 17.06
N VAL A 117 18.14 15.75 16.47
CA VAL A 117 18.30 14.51 15.70
C VAL A 117 18.21 13.27 16.60
N ASP A 118 18.86 13.23 17.78
CA ASP A 118 18.74 12.08 18.72
C ASP A 118 17.29 11.89 19.20
N TRP A 119 16.54 12.97 19.45
CA TRP A 119 15.10 12.91 19.74
C TRP A 119 14.30 12.26 18.59
N VAL A 120 14.46 12.76 17.37
CA VAL A 120 13.76 12.25 16.18
C VAL A 120 14.16 10.80 15.88
N GLN A 121 15.45 10.47 15.99
CA GLN A 121 15.97 9.12 15.77
C GLN A 121 15.38 8.13 16.77
N ARG A 122 15.42 8.40 18.08
CA ARG A 122 14.82 7.53 19.11
C ARG A 122 13.33 7.28 18.87
N ARG A 123 12.61 8.31 18.42
CA ARG A 123 11.18 8.20 18.06
C ARG A 123 11.00 7.31 16.83
N ALA A 124 11.81 7.49 15.79
CA ALA A 124 11.75 6.69 14.57
C ALA A 124 12.12 5.21 14.82
N GLU A 125 13.15 4.94 15.62
CA GLU A 125 13.54 3.59 16.06
C GLU A 125 12.40 2.88 16.79
N CYS A 126 11.74 3.56 17.74
CA CYS A 126 10.57 3.05 18.44
C CYS A 126 9.43 2.66 17.47
N VAL A 127 9.07 3.57 16.55
CA VAL A 127 7.98 3.33 15.59
C VAL A 127 8.34 2.17 14.64
N ARG A 128 9.58 2.11 14.14
CA ARG A 128 10.03 0.99 13.29
C ARG A 128 10.04 -0.35 14.03
N PHE A 129 10.44 -0.37 15.29
CA PHE A 129 10.38 -1.59 16.11
C PHE A 129 8.94 -2.04 16.38
N CYS A 130 8.04 -1.10 16.68
CA CYS A 130 6.61 -1.39 16.87
C CYS A 130 5.98 -1.97 15.59
N LEU A 131 6.18 -1.31 14.44
CA LEU A 131 5.70 -1.79 13.14
C LEU A 131 6.32 -3.15 12.77
N GLY A 132 7.60 -3.36 13.07
CA GLY A 132 8.31 -4.62 12.82
C GLY A 132 7.74 -5.84 13.55
N ARG A 133 6.93 -5.65 14.60
CA ARG A 133 6.27 -6.73 15.35
C ARG A 133 4.89 -7.10 14.82
N ALA A 134 4.28 -6.26 13.98
CA ALA A 134 2.88 -6.39 13.55
C ALA A 134 2.69 -6.31 12.02
N VAL A 135 3.67 -5.81 11.27
CA VAL A 135 3.56 -5.54 9.83
C VAL A 135 4.72 -6.19 9.08
N THR A 136 4.42 -6.86 7.97
CA THR A 136 5.42 -7.46 7.08
C THR A 136 6.44 -6.41 6.58
N PRO A 137 7.70 -6.79 6.27
CA PRO A 137 8.69 -5.85 5.76
C PRO A 137 8.23 -5.09 4.50
N ALA A 138 7.41 -5.71 3.65
CA ALA A 138 6.78 -5.05 2.51
C ALA A 138 5.71 -4.03 2.94
N GLY A 139 4.78 -4.40 3.83
CA GLY A 139 3.73 -3.49 4.34
C GLY A 139 4.24 -2.34 5.21
N GLN A 140 5.52 -2.34 5.59
CA GLN A 140 6.19 -1.20 6.23
C GLN A 140 6.64 -0.12 5.23
N LEU A 141 6.71 -0.43 3.93
CA LEU A 141 7.10 0.52 2.90
C LEU A 141 5.99 1.54 2.62
N PRO A 142 6.33 2.73 2.08
CA PRO A 142 5.36 3.59 1.42
C PRO A 142 4.78 2.88 0.19
N VAL A 143 3.50 3.13 -0.09
CA VAL A 143 2.81 2.65 -1.30
C VAL A 143 2.88 3.76 -2.37
N SER A 144 2.69 3.41 -3.64
CA SER A 144 2.71 4.41 -4.72
C SER A 144 1.54 5.39 -4.60
N ALA A 145 1.79 6.66 -4.93
CA ALA A 145 0.77 7.71 -4.93
C ALA A 145 -0.43 7.36 -5.84
N ASP A 146 -0.21 6.59 -6.91
CA ASP A 146 -1.27 6.08 -7.78
C ASP A 146 -2.24 5.18 -7.01
N ILE A 147 -1.75 4.23 -6.21
CA ILE A 147 -2.59 3.35 -5.40
C ILE A 147 -3.24 4.12 -4.24
N GLU A 148 -2.53 5.07 -3.63
CA GLU A 148 -3.15 5.94 -2.62
C GLU A 148 -4.29 6.80 -3.23
N TYR A 149 -4.19 7.20 -4.50
CA TYR A 149 -5.25 7.87 -5.26
C TYR A 149 -6.42 6.94 -5.61
N GLU A 150 -6.17 5.71 -6.06
CA GLU A 150 -7.21 4.71 -6.32
C GLU A 150 -8.05 4.41 -5.06
N PHE A 151 -7.40 4.36 -3.91
CA PHE A 151 -8.05 4.15 -2.62
C PHE A 151 -8.66 5.43 -2.02
N SER A 152 -8.22 6.63 -2.39
CA SER A 152 -8.86 7.89 -1.97
C SER A 152 -10.11 8.21 -2.80
N THR A 153 -10.12 7.83 -4.07
CA THR A 153 -11.30 7.90 -4.96
C THR A 153 -12.24 6.69 -4.80
N ARG A 154 -11.96 5.79 -3.84
CA ARG A 154 -12.75 4.59 -3.53
C ARG A 154 -12.92 3.62 -4.73
N ASN A 155 -12.02 3.65 -5.73
CA ASN A 155 -12.10 2.81 -6.94
C ASN A 155 -12.16 1.28 -6.68
N PRO A 156 -11.61 0.70 -5.59
CA PRO A 156 -11.89 -0.71 -5.23
C PRO A 156 -13.38 -1.08 -5.20
N TYR A 157 -14.27 -0.15 -4.84
CA TYR A 157 -15.72 -0.36 -4.83
C TYR A 157 -16.35 -0.34 -6.23
N HIS A 158 -15.76 0.40 -7.18
CA HIS A 158 -16.19 0.41 -8.59
C HIS A 158 -15.86 -0.92 -9.29
N PHE A 159 -14.74 -1.58 -8.95
CA PHE A 159 -14.51 -2.97 -9.34
C PHE A 159 -15.48 -3.93 -8.63
N LEU A 160 -15.63 -3.81 -7.30
CA LEU A 160 -16.47 -4.72 -6.51
C LEU A 160 -17.95 -4.71 -6.92
N GLN A 161 -18.53 -3.60 -7.39
CA GLN A 161 -19.93 -3.62 -7.83
C GLN A 161 -20.16 -4.50 -9.07
N VAL A 162 -19.23 -4.50 -10.03
CA VAL A 162 -19.28 -5.42 -11.18
C VAL A 162 -19.05 -6.87 -10.74
N VAL A 163 -18.07 -7.10 -9.86
CA VAL A 163 -17.79 -8.44 -9.32
C VAL A 163 -19.01 -9.02 -8.60
N TYR A 164 -19.65 -8.24 -7.71
CA TYR A 164 -20.85 -8.69 -7.00
C TYR A 164 -22.06 -8.86 -7.92
N TRP A 165 -22.19 -8.04 -8.98
CA TRP A 165 -23.22 -8.21 -10.00
C TRP A 165 -23.09 -9.57 -10.71
N ASN A 166 -21.88 -9.91 -11.18
CA ASN A 166 -21.61 -11.19 -11.84
C ASN A 166 -21.76 -12.39 -10.89
N LEU A 167 -21.49 -12.20 -9.58
CA LEU A 167 -21.75 -13.18 -8.52
C LEU A 167 -23.24 -13.26 -8.08
N GLY A 168 -24.16 -12.54 -8.73
CA GLY A 168 -25.59 -12.49 -8.36
C GLY A 168 -25.91 -11.78 -7.03
N LYS A 169 -24.92 -11.14 -6.40
CA LYS A 169 -24.99 -10.53 -5.06
C LYS A 169 -25.46 -9.08 -5.16
N VAL A 170 -26.62 -8.85 -5.76
CA VAL A 170 -27.12 -7.52 -6.17
C VAL A 170 -27.15 -6.51 -5.00
N GLN A 171 -27.57 -6.93 -3.79
CA GLN A 171 -27.51 -6.11 -2.57
C GLN A 171 -26.10 -5.56 -2.28
N LYS A 172 -25.07 -6.39 -2.42
CA LYS A 172 -23.66 -5.98 -2.24
C LYS A 172 -23.16 -5.11 -3.39
N ALA A 173 -23.62 -5.37 -4.61
CA ALA A 173 -23.30 -4.54 -5.77
C ALA A 173 -23.84 -3.10 -5.59
N ALA A 174 -25.09 -2.97 -5.13
CA ALA A 174 -25.72 -1.69 -4.81
C ALA A 174 -24.96 -0.91 -3.72
N SER A 175 -24.53 -1.58 -2.65
CA SER A 175 -23.74 -0.96 -1.57
C SER A 175 -22.33 -0.53 -2.01
N ALA A 176 -21.65 -1.32 -2.84
CA ALA A 176 -20.37 -0.93 -3.42
C ALA A 176 -20.53 0.26 -4.39
N ALA A 177 -21.55 0.22 -5.27
CA ALA A 177 -21.87 1.31 -6.19
C ALA A 177 -22.17 2.63 -5.45
N HIS A 178 -22.97 2.57 -4.38
CA HIS A 178 -23.26 3.71 -3.52
C HIS A 178 -21.99 4.26 -2.83
N THR A 179 -21.18 3.38 -2.24
CA THR A 179 -19.91 3.76 -1.58
C THR A 179 -18.96 4.48 -2.54
N PHE A 180 -18.84 4.04 -3.80
CA PHE A 180 -18.05 4.75 -4.81
C PHE A 180 -18.68 6.10 -5.21
N PHE A 181 -20.00 6.14 -5.40
CA PHE A 181 -20.71 7.35 -5.86
C PHE A 181 -20.69 8.50 -4.84
N VAL A 182 -20.66 8.21 -3.53
CA VAL A 182 -20.53 9.25 -2.49
C VAL A 182 -19.23 10.05 -2.64
N ALA A 183 -18.11 9.40 -2.98
CA ALA A 183 -16.86 10.08 -3.30
C ALA A 183 -16.84 10.68 -4.73
N ASN A 184 -17.60 10.10 -5.66
CA ASN A 184 -17.57 10.46 -7.09
C ASN A 184 -18.97 10.87 -7.63
N PRO A 185 -19.61 11.93 -7.09
CA PRO A 185 -21.00 12.29 -7.42
C PRO A 185 -21.21 12.74 -8.88
N SER A 186 -20.13 13.04 -9.60
CA SER A 186 -20.11 13.34 -11.04
C SER A 186 -20.20 12.10 -11.93
N HIS A 187 -19.93 10.89 -11.42
CA HIS A 187 -19.82 9.66 -12.22
C HIS A 187 -21.19 9.20 -12.77
N LEU A 188 -21.54 9.66 -13.98
CA LEU A 188 -22.84 9.44 -14.61
C LEU A 188 -23.23 7.95 -14.71
N GLU A 189 -22.29 7.08 -15.05
CA GLU A 189 -22.54 5.64 -15.13
C GLU A 189 -22.95 5.05 -13.77
N MET A 190 -22.30 5.49 -12.68
CA MET A 190 -22.62 4.93 -11.36
C MET A 190 -23.98 5.39 -10.86
N ARG A 191 -24.37 6.63 -11.19
CA ARG A 191 -25.74 7.16 -10.96
C ARG A 191 -26.79 6.26 -11.63
N ASN A 192 -26.60 5.95 -12.91
CA ASN A 192 -27.48 5.08 -13.69
C ASN A 192 -27.51 3.65 -13.12
N ASN A 193 -26.36 3.13 -12.67
CA ASN A 193 -26.27 1.82 -12.02
C ASN A 193 -27.02 1.79 -10.68
N ILE A 194 -26.91 2.83 -9.84
CA ILE A 194 -27.69 2.97 -8.59
C ILE A 194 -29.20 3.04 -8.87
N GLU A 195 -29.62 3.82 -9.86
CA GLU A 195 -31.03 3.89 -10.30
C GLU A 195 -31.54 2.57 -10.90
N LYS A 196 -30.66 1.72 -11.45
CA LYS A 196 -30.98 0.34 -11.83
C LYS A 196 -31.09 -0.54 -10.59
N TYR A 197 -30.14 -0.47 -9.65
CA TYR A 197 -30.13 -1.27 -8.42
C TYR A 197 -31.39 -1.04 -7.57
N ARG A 198 -31.83 0.20 -7.36
CA ARG A 198 -33.06 0.54 -6.61
C ARG A 198 -34.35 -0.03 -7.22
N ARG A 199 -34.34 -0.46 -8.49
CA ARG A 199 -35.50 -1.02 -9.20
C ARG A 199 -35.51 -2.55 -9.30
N MET A 200 -34.54 -3.25 -8.70
CA MET A 200 -34.46 -4.71 -8.77
C MET A 200 -34.96 -5.36 -7.48
N GLU A 201 -35.72 -6.45 -7.63
CA GLU A 201 -36.22 -7.24 -6.51
C GLU A 201 -35.05 -7.81 -5.68
N GLY A 202 -35.22 -7.83 -4.35
CA GLY A 202 -34.16 -8.23 -3.44
C GLY A 202 -33.12 -7.14 -3.13
N VAL A 203 -33.26 -5.91 -3.64
CA VAL A 203 -32.52 -4.74 -3.17
C VAL A 203 -33.36 -3.92 -2.20
N THR A 204 -32.88 -3.74 -0.97
CA THR A 204 -33.52 -2.91 0.07
C THR A 204 -32.76 -1.59 0.25
N GLU A 205 -33.42 -0.57 0.81
CA GLU A 205 -32.79 0.76 0.98
C GLU A 205 -31.59 0.76 1.96
N ASP A 206 -31.42 -0.27 2.82
CA ASP A 206 -30.21 -0.44 3.62
C ASP A 206 -28.95 -0.72 2.77
N ALA A 207 -29.10 -1.14 1.51
CA ALA A 207 -27.98 -1.25 0.58
C ALA A 207 -27.30 0.09 0.31
N PHE A 208 -28.06 1.19 0.27
CA PHE A 208 -27.58 2.53 -0.09
C PHE A 208 -26.98 3.27 1.11
N GLN A 209 -26.10 2.57 1.83
CA GLN A 209 -25.26 3.13 2.90
C GLN A 209 -23.80 3.17 2.43
N ASP A 210 -23.04 4.12 2.95
CA ASP A 210 -21.62 4.28 2.65
C ASP A 210 -20.77 3.40 3.59
N ARG A 211 -20.01 2.46 3.00
CA ARG A 211 -19.17 1.51 3.75
C ARG A 211 -17.92 2.15 4.38
N GLU A 212 -17.44 3.32 3.93
CA GLU A 212 -16.27 4.01 4.50
C GLU A 212 -16.64 5.21 5.42
N MET A 213 -17.93 5.51 5.61
CA MET A 213 -18.42 6.70 6.35
C MET A 213 -17.83 6.87 7.75
N GLU A 214 -17.69 5.77 8.52
CA GLU A 214 -17.05 5.84 9.84
C GLU A 214 -15.52 5.87 9.76
N THR A 215 -14.93 5.24 8.74
CA THR A 215 -13.47 5.21 8.58
C THR A 215 -12.94 6.60 8.20
N GLU A 216 -13.62 7.37 7.34
CA GLU A 216 -13.26 8.76 6.98
C GLU A 216 -13.14 9.72 8.16
N LYS A 217 -14.05 9.62 9.15
CA LYS A 217 -13.97 10.43 10.37
C LYS A 217 -12.64 10.19 11.10
N HIS A 218 -12.18 8.94 11.14
CA HIS A 218 -10.90 8.56 11.76
C HIS A 218 -9.69 8.95 10.89
N TRP A 219 -9.74 8.70 9.56
CA TRP A 219 -8.69 9.08 8.61
C TRP A 219 -8.33 10.58 8.73
N VAL A 220 -9.34 11.46 8.73
CA VAL A 220 -9.14 12.92 8.78
C VAL A 220 -8.56 13.40 10.12
N ILE A 221 -8.93 12.79 11.24
CA ILE A 221 -8.39 13.15 12.57
C ILE A 221 -6.91 12.78 12.68
N PHE A 222 -6.54 11.56 12.26
CA PHE A 222 -5.13 11.14 12.29
C PHE A 222 -4.27 11.90 11.28
N LEU A 223 -4.76 12.15 10.06
CA LEU A 223 -4.02 12.95 9.08
C LEU A 223 -3.80 14.39 9.55
N LYS A 224 -4.70 14.98 10.34
CA LYS A 224 -4.43 16.26 11.03
C LYS A 224 -3.37 16.12 12.12
N ARG A 225 -3.37 15.01 12.87
CA ARG A 225 -2.43 14.73 13.98
C ARG A 225 -1.00 14.38 13.51
N VAL A 226 -0.83 13.79 12.32
CA VAL A 226 0.47 13.39 11.76
C VAL A 226 0.91 14.31 10.61
N GLY A 227 0.00 14.77 9.75
CA GLY A 227 0.28 15.83 8.77
C GLY A 227 0.55 17.19 9.43
N GLY A 228 0.00 17.43 10.63
CA GLY A 228 0.44 18.52 11.51
C GLY A 228 1.92 18.44 11.89
N GLY A 229 2.56 17.28 11.73
CA GLY A 229 4.00 17.09 11.83
C GLY A 229 4.83 17.98 10.91
N GLY A 230 4.24 18.56 9.86
CA GLY A 230 4.87 19.61 9.04
C GLY A 230 5.21 20.89 9.80
N LEU A 231 4.56 21.16 10.95
CA LEU A 231 4.92 22.27 11.84
C LEU A 231 4.63 22.00 13.33
N CYS A 232 4.83 20.75 13.79
CA CYS A 232 4.78 20.38 15.22
C CYS A 232 6.16 20.31 15.89
N VAL A 233 7.06 21.20 15.48
CA VAL A 233 7.82 22.00 16.46
C VAL A 233 6.78 22.49 17.49
N SER A 234 6.82 21.97 18.73
CA SER A 234 5.70 22.14 19.67
C SER A 234 5.32 23.62 19.87
N GLU A 235 4.09 23.93 20.27
CA GLU A 235 3.64 25.33 20.37
C GLU A 235 4.55 26.20 21.28
N LYS A 236 5.18 25.59 22.30
CA LYS A 236 6.29 26.21 23.06
C LYS A 236 7.56 26.43 22.22
N LEU A 237 8.02 25.39 21.52
CA LEU A 237 9.23 25.42 20.71
C LEU A 237 9.09 26.37 19.51
N SER A 238 7.88 26.50 18.94
CA SER A 238 7.55 27.38 17.81
C SER A 238 7.58 28.84 18.23
N ASN A 239 6.96 29.18 19.37
CA ASN A 239 7.09 30.49 19.98
C ASN A 239 8.54 30.82 20.36
N THR A 240 9.34 29.84 20.82
CA THR A 240 10.78 30.00 21.12
C THR A 240 11.65 30.20 19.87
N VAL A 241 11.25 29.68 18.71
CA VAL A 241 11.94 29.88 17.42
C VAL A 241 11.57 31.23 16.81
N ASN A 242 10.28 31.55 16.69
CA ASN A 242 9.83 32.80 16.09
C ASN A 242 10.35 34.03 16.87
N ALA A 243 10.32 33.98 18.21
CA ALA A 243 10.88 35.03 19.07
C ALA A 243 12.43 35.16 19.03
N ARG A 244 13.12 34.49 18.09
CA ARG A 244 14.54 34.66 17.78
C ARG A 244 14.83 34.91 16.29
N LEU A 245 13.79 35.09 15.46
CA LEU A 245 13.92 35.52 14.07
C LEU A 245 13.63 37.03 13.93
N ASP A 246 12.89 37.61 14.88
CA ASP A 246 12.55 39.04 14.95
C ASP A 246 13.51 39.85 15.87
N ALA A 247 14.72 39.34 16.15
CA ALA A 247 15.69 39.91 17.11
C ALA A 247 17.16 39.75 16.70
#